data_AF-A0A7S8AAZ5-F1
#
_entry.id   AF-A0A7S8AAZ5-F1
#
_cell.length_a   1.000
_cell.length_b   1.000
_cell.length_c   1.000
_cell.angle_alpha   90.00
_cell.angle_beta   90.00
_cell.angle_gamma   90.00
#
_symmetry.space_group_name_H-M   'P 1'
#
loop_
_entity.id
_entity.type
_entity.pdbx_description
1 polymer ?
#
loop_
_entity_poly.entity_id
_entity_poly.type
_entity_poly.pdbx_seq_one_letter_code
_entity_poly.pdbx_strand_id
1 'polypeptide(L)'
;MTSLTGKTRVHALIGSPISQVLAPGWLTKRMEDAGYDGVLVPLQVERGNLDTALAALKAMLNIDSILITLPHKFGAIAHCDRLSDRAKVLGAINAMRREQDGRWLGDNFDGAGLTAGLKKAGHAIAGKNVFMVGAGGAGSSIGVSMLEEGARRLTFHDLDASNQNSLFDRLSKAYPGKVSIDTAVPRDCDIVVNATSAGLRDGDPLPVDPAQLAPHMIVADVITDPVPTRLLSEAAKIGCATRDGTHMLDGQIALLFSFMTSGH
;
A
#
# COMPACT_ATOMS: atom_id res chain seq x y z
N MET A 1 1.27 25.51 -14.10
CA MET A 1 -0.16 25.17 -14.01
C MET A 1 -0.62 24.86 -15.41
N THR A 2 -1.00 23.61 -15.65
CA THR A 2 -1.66 23.23 -16.90
C THR A 2 -2.99 23.97 -16.98
N SER A 3 -3.25 24.67 -18.09
CA SER A 3 -4.53 25.37 -18.26
C SER A 3 -5.64 24.33 -18.45
N LEU A 4 -6.53 24.21 -17.47
CA LEU A 4 -7.66 23.27 -17.55
C LEU A 4 -8.55 23.61 -18.74
N THR A 5 -9.01 22.59 -19.46
CA THR A 5 -9.91 22.72 -20.61
C THR A 5 -11.12 21.80 -20.47
N GLY A 6 -12.09 21.92 -21.38
CA GLY A 6 -13.21 20.96 -21.45
C GLY A 6 -12.80 19.53 -21.82
N LYS A 7 -11.53 19.30 -22.19
CA LYS A 7 -10.98 17.97 -22.48
C LYS A 7 -10.32 17.30 -21.26
N THR A 8 -10.04 18.08 -20.22
CA THR A 8 -9.28 17.61 -19.06
C THR A 8 -9.99 16.44 -18.38
N ARG A 9 -9.22 15.39 -18.12
CA ARG A 9 -9.66 14.17 -17.42
C ARG A 9 -9.62 14.39 -15.90
N VAL A 10 -10.64 13.91 -15.20
CA VAL A 10 -10.76 14.09 -13.75
C VAL A 10 -10.52 12.76 -13.06
N HIS A 11 -9.67 12.80 -12.04
CA HIS A 11 -9.49 11.72 -11.09
C HIS A 11 -9.99 12.24 -9.74
N ALA A 12 -10.79 11.46 -9.04
CA ALA A 12 -11.29 11.84 -7.71
C ALA A 12 -10.43 11.19 -6.63
N LEU A 13 -10.29 11.83 -5.47
CA LEU A 13 -9.81 11.20 -4.25
C LEU A 13 -10.85 11.43 -3.15
N ILE A 14 -11.46 10.36 -2.63
CA ILE A 14 -12.51 10.43 -1.60
C ILE A 14 -12.00 9.96 -0.23
N GLY A 15 -12.49 10.60 0.84
CA GLY A 15 -12.13 10.28 2.22
C GLY A 15 -12.71 11.25 3.25
N SER A 16 -12.49 10.96 4.53
CA SER A 16 -12.84 11.84 5.65
C SER A 16 -11.92 11.58 6.87
N PRO A 17 -11.18 12.59 7.38
CA PRO A 17 -11.00 13.93 6.78
C PRO A 17 -10.09 13.84 5.54
N ILE A 18 -10.46 14.57 4.48
CA ILE A 18 -9.71 14.60 3.23
C ILE A 18 -8.49 15.52 3.29
N SER A 19 -8.49 16.51 4.17
CA SER A 19 -7.47 17.57 4.23
C SER A 19 -6.05 17.08 4.54
N GLN A 20 -5.91 15.88 5.10
CA GLN A 20 -4.62 15.26 5.44
C GLN A 20 -3.93 14.55 4.26
N VAL A 21 -4.60 14.39 3.11
CA VAL A 21 -4.07 13.59 2.00
C VAL A 21 -3.14 14.42 1.11
N LEU A 22 -1.93 13.90 0.87
CA LEU A 22 -0.90 14.60 0.09
C LEU A 22 -0.92 14.23 -1.41
N ALA A 23 -1.50 13.07 -1.74
CA ALA A 23 -1.54 12.52 -3.09
C ALA A 23 -2.07 13.45 -4.20
N PRO A 24 -3.07 14.34 -3.98
CA PRO A 24 -3.61 15.23 -5.02
C PRO A 24 -2.53 16.06 -5.72
N GLY A 25 -1.65 16.71 -4.95
CA GLY A 25 -0.58 17.54 -5.51
C GLY A 25 0.45 16.72 -6.27
N TRP A 26 0.90 15.60 -5.69
CA TRP A 26 1.94 14.76 -6.27
C TRP A 26 1.50 14.08 -7.57
N LEU A 27 0.29 13.50 -7.60
CA LEU A 27 -0.21 12.81 -8.78
C LEU A 27 -0.65 13.78 -9.88
N THR A 28 -1.20 14.95 -9.51
CA THR A 28 -1.47 16.00 -10.51
C THR A 28 -0.17 16.44 -11.17
N LYS A 29 0.85 16.80 -10.39
CA LYS A 29 2.17 17.18 -10.93
C LYS A 29 2.77 16.09 -11.82
N ARG A 30 2.62 14.82 -11.43
CA ARG A 30 3.10 13.69 -12.23
C ARG A 30 2.35 13.53 -13.55
N MET A 31 1.04 13.79 -13.58
CA MET A 31 0.26 13.87 -14.82
C MET A 31 0.75 15.00 -15.72
N GLU A 32 0.98 16.20 -15.15
CA GLU A 32 1.54 17.34 -15.89
C GLU A 32 2.91 16.99 -16.51
N ASP A 33 3.81 16.39 -15.73
CA ASP A 33 5.15 16.01 -16.18
C ASP A 33 5.14 14.93 -17.27
N ALA A 34 4.11 14.09 -17.28
CA ALA A 34 3.91 13.06 -18.30
C ALA A 34 3.14 13.56 -19.54
N GLY A 35 2.74 14.83 -19.57
CA GLY A 35 1.91 15.37 -20.66
C GLY A 35 0.47 14.83 -20.67
N TYR A 36 -0.01 14.30 -19.55
CA TYR A 36 -1.37 13.81 -19.40
C TYR A 36 -2.28 14.96 -18.93
N ASP A 37 -3.29 15.33 -19.74
CA ASP A 37 -4.28 16.38 -19.41
C ASP A 37 -5.28 15.88 -18.36
N GLY A 38 -4.82 15.82 -17.10
CA GLY A 38 -5.63 15.36 -15.99
C GLY A 38 -5.33 16.01 -14.65
N VAL A 39 -6.31 15.96 -13.75
CA VAL A 39 -6.24 16.54 -12.41
C VAL A 39 -6.79 15.56 -11.37
N LEU A 40 -6.13 15.45 -10.21
CA LEU A 40 -6.64 14.68 -9.07
C LEU A 40 -7.30 15.63 -8.06
N VAL A 41 -8.62 15.53 -7.92
CA VAL A 41 -9.45 16.40 -7.08
C VAL A 41 -9.78 15.71 -5.75
N PRO A 42 -9.39 16.26 -4.58
CA PRO A 42 -9.79 15.74 -3.29
C PRO A 42 -11.24 16.13 -2.98
N LEU A 43 -12.05 15.15 -2.55
CA LEU A 43 -13.46 15.30 -2.25
C LEU A 43 -13.75 14.76 -0.84
N GLN A 44 -14.29 15.62 0.02
CA GLN A 44 -14.74 15.25 1.36
C GLN A 44 -16.03 14.43 1.25
N VAL A 45 -15.97 13.17 1.68
CA VAL A 45 -17.14 12.26 1.68
C VAL A 45 -17.26 11.65 3.06
N GLU A 46 -18.35 11.95 3.77
CA GLU A 46 -18.61 11.35 5.08
C GLU A 46 -18.98 9.87 4.97
N ARG A 47 -18.76 9.12 6.06
CA ARG A 47 -18.99 7.65 6.12
C ARG A 47 -20.36 7.23 5.57
N GLY A 48 -21.42 7.98 5.85
CA GLY A 48 -22.80 7.67 5.42
C GLY A 48 -23.12 8.00 3.96
N ASN A 49 -22.22 8.66 3.23
CA ASN A 49 -22.48 9.18 1.88
C ASN A 49 -21.73 8.43 0.78
N LEU A 50 -21.04 7.32 1.10
CA LEU A 50 -20.20 6.60 0.15
C LEU A 50 -20.97 6.18 -1.11
N ASP A 51 -22.16 5.58 -0.94
CA ASP A 51 -22.94 5.06 -2.05
C ASP A 51 -23.41 6.17 -2.99
N THR A 52 -23.96 7.24 -2.43
CA THR A 52 -24.40 8.42 -3.19
C THR A 52 -23.23 9.07 -3.92
N ALA A 53 -22.08 9.22 -3.26
CA ALA A 53 -20.90 9.83 -3.85
C ALA A 53 -20.35 8.99 -5.02
N LEU A 54 -20.18 7.68 -4.83
CA LEU A 54 -19.68 6.80 -5.89
C LEU A 54 -20.66 6.70 -7.05
N ALA A 55 -21.97 6.66 -6.81
CA ALA A 55 -22.96 6.71 -7.88
C ALA A 55 -22.83 7.98 -8.74
N ALA A 56 -22.70 9.14 -8.09
CA ALA A 56 -22.52 10.42 -8.79
C ALA A 56 -21.21 10.48 -9.58
N LEU A 57 -20.08 10.07 -8.98
CA LEU A 57 -18.78 10.05 -9.66
C LEU A 57 -18.77 9.09 -10.85
N LYS A 58 -19.37 7.91 -10.71
CA LYS A 58 -19.48 6.92 -11.79
C LYS A 58 -20.35 7.40 -12.96
N ALA A 59 -21.31 8.29 -12.71
CA ALA A 59 -22.15 8.88 -13.76
C ALA A 59 -21.40 9.92 -14.64
N MET A 60 -20.33 10.52 -14.14
CA MET A 60 -19.55 11.53 -14.87
C MET A 60 -18.54 10.86 -15.81
N LEU A 61 -18.71 11.03 -17.13
CA LEU A 61 -17.91 10.32 -18.16
C LEU A 61 -16.48 10.85 -18.35
N ASN A 62 -16.17 12.01 -17.78
CA ASN A 62 -14.80 12.53 -17.70
C ASN A 62 -14.11 12.18 -16.38
N ILE A 63 -14.73 11.36 -15.51
CA ILE A 63 -14.08 10.75 -14.35
C ILE A 63 -13.59 9.35 -14.70
N ASP A 64 -12.27 9.19 -14.66
CA ASP A 64 -11.58 7.96 -15.08
C ASP A 64 -11.20 7.06 -13.92
N SER A 65 -10.85 7.65 -12.79
CA SER A 65 -10.52 6.89 -11.59
C SER A 65 -10.94 7.60 -10.31
N ILE A 66 -11.11 6.80 -9.27
CA ILE A 66 -11.45 7.25 -7.94
C ILE A 66 -10.45 6.59 -6.99
N LEU A 67 -9.58 7.39 -6.40
CA LEU A 67 -8.74 7.01 -5.28
C LEU A 67 -9.54 7.09 -3.99
N ILE A 68 -9.30 6.15 -3.10
CA ILE A 68 -10.13 5.93 -1.92
C ILE A 68 -9.22 5.82 -0.70
N THR A 69 -9.49 6.66 0.30
CA THR A 69 -8.83 6.57 1.60
C THR A 69 -9.83 6.30 2.72
N LEU A 70 -9.36 6.31 3.96
CA LEU A 70 -10.20 6.16 5.14
C LEU A 70 -11.39 7.15 5.10
N PRO A 71 -12.59 6.73 5.53
CA PRO A 71 -12.95 5.40 6.04
C PRO A 71 -13.48 4.42 4.98
N HIS A 72 -13.32 4.72 3.69
CA HIS A 72 -14.14 4.13 2.62
C HIS A 72 -13.56 2.87 1.93
N LYS A 73 -12.29 2.54 2.21
CA LYS A 73 -11.55 1.48 1.49
C LYS A 73 -12.26 0.12 1.45
N PHE A 74 -12.94 -0.26 2.53
CA PHE A 74 -13.67 -1.52 2.62
C PHE A 74 -15.02 -1.48 1.88
N GLY A 75 -15.80 -0.42 2.07
CA GLY A 75 -17.13 -0.29 1.47
C GLY A 75 -17.10 -0.09 -0.05
N ALA A 76 -16.03 0.53 -0.57
CA ALA A 76 -15.91 0.81 -2.00
C ALA A 76 -15.81 -0.44 -2.88
N ILE A 77 -15.52 -1.62 -2.32
CA ILE A 77 -15.54 -2.88 -3.05
C ILE A 77 -16.90 -3.16 -3.69
N ALA A 78 -17.99 -2.86 -2.99
CA ALA A 78 -19.35 -3.11 -3.48
C ALA A 78 -19.70 -2.29 -4.74
N HIS A 79 -18.86 -1.31 -5.09
CA HIS A 79 -19.04 -0.41 -6.22
C HIS A 79 -18.20 -0.77 -7.45
N CYS A 80 -17.42 -1.85 -7.36
CA CYS A 80 -16.59 -2.34 -8.46
C CYS A 80 -17.23 -3.55 -9.14
N ASP A 81 -17.16 -3.59 -10.47
CA ASP A 81 -17.60 -4.73 -11.28
C ASP A 81 -16.56 -5.86 -11.26
N ARG A 82 -15.28 -5.50 -11.11
CA ARG A 82 -14.15 -6.43 -10.99
C ARG A 82 -13.19 -5.97 -9.91
N LEU A 83 -12.50 -6.93 -9.32
CA LEU A 83 -11.43 -6.70 -8.36
C LEU A 83 -10.16 -7.43 -8.81
N SER A 84 -9.01 -6.83 -8.55
CA SER A 84 -7.74 -7.56 -8.56
C SER A 84 -7.74 -8.68 -7.51
N ASP A 85 -6.86 -9.66 -7.66
CA ASP A 85 -6.79 -10.77 -6.70
C ASP A 85 -6.33 -10.28 -5.32
N ARG A 86 -5.39 -9.33 -5.26
CA ARG A 86 -5.01 -8.68 -3.99
C ARG A 86 -6.17 -7.95 -3.32
N ALA A 87 -7.00 -7.25 -4.08
CA ALA A 87 -8.16 -6.55 -3.51
C ALA A 87 -9.21 -7.53 -2.95
N LYS A 88 -9.43 -8.67 -3.64
CA LYS A 88 -10.28 -9.75 -3.13
C LYS A 88 -9.76 -10.33 -1.83
N VAL A 89 -8.45 -10.61 -1.76
CA VAL A 89 -7.82 -11.15 -0.54
C VAL A 89 -7.95 -10.14 0.59
N LEU A 90 -7.63 -8.86 0.35
CA LEU A 90 -7.66 -7.81 1.37
C LEU A 90 -9.07 -7.43 1.83
N GLY A 91 -10.08 -7.57 0.97
CA GLY A 91 -11.40 -7.02 1.23
C GLY A 91 -11.39 -5.50 1.33
N ALA A 92 -10.41 -4.83 0.71
CA ALA A 92 -10.35 -3.37 0.61
C ALA A 92 -9.65 -2.92 -0.68
N ILE A 93 -10.10 -1.79 -1.22
CA ILE A 93 -9.48 -1.08 -2.35
C ILE A 93 -9.05 0.33 -1.94
N ASN A 94 -7.98 0.83 -2.55
CA ASN A 94 -7.58 2.24 -2.43
C ASN A 94 -7.64 2.97 -3.78
N ALA A 95 -7.98 2.26 -4.86
CA ALA A 95 -8.17 2.83 -6.18
C ALA A 95 -9.23 2.01 -6.94
N MET A 96 -10.04 2.70 -7.73
CA MET A 96 -10.86 2.09 -8.77
C MET A 96 -10.79 2.92 -10.04
N ARG A 97 -10.92 2.26 -11.19
CA ARG A 97 -10.83 2.88 -12.51
C ARG A 97 -11.90 2.35 -13.45
N ARG A 98 -12.39 3.21 -14.33
CA ARG A 98 -13.26 2.84 -15.44
C ARG A 98 -12.46 2.19 -16.57
N GLU A 99 -12.85 0.99 -16.97
CA GLU A 99 -12.31 0.27 -18.12
C GLU A 99 -12.96 0.77 -19.43
N GLN A 100 -12.38 0.39 -20.57
CA GLN A 100 -12.88 0.78 -21.90
C GLN A 100 -14.34 0.33 -22.17
N ASP A 101 -14.79 -0.75 -21.53
CA ASP A 101 -16.17 -1.24 -21.63
C ASP A 101 -17.13 -0.58 -20.61
N GLY A 102 -16.65 0.40 -19.84
CA GLY A 102 -17.41 1.14 -18.84
C GLY A 102 -17.48 0.49 -17.46
N ARG A 103 -17.00 -0.75 -17.30
CA ARG A 103 -16.94 -1.44 -16.00
C ARG A 103 -15.88 -0.82 -15.10
N TRP A 104 -16.03 -0.99 -13.80
CA TRP A 104 -15.09 -0.49 -12.80
C TRP A 104 -14.24 -1.62 -12.23
N LEU A 105 -12.91 -1.48 -12.38
CA LEU A 105 -11.92 -2.32 -11.74
C LEU A 105 -11.46 -1.67 -10.43
N GLY A 106 -11.53 -2.40 -9.32
CA GLY A 106 -10.98 -2.01 -8.03
C GLY A 106 -9.65 -2.73 -7.72
N ASP A 107 -8.71 -2.00 -7.14
CA ASP A 107 -7.40 -2.52 -6.75
C ASP A 107 -6.87 -1.87 -5.46
N ASN A 108 -5.79 -2.43 -4.89
CA ASN A 108 -5.13 -1.94 -3.70
C ASN A 108 -3.61 -1.84 -3.89
N PHE A 109 -3.10 -0.62 -3.76
CA PHE A 109 -1.69 -0.29 -3.94
C PHE A 109 -0.94 0.04 -2.65
N ASP A 110 -1.59 -0.03 -1.48
CA ASP A 110 -0.96 0.35 -0.21
C ASP A 110 0.28 -0.50 0.07
N GLY A 111 0.18 -1.83 -0.04
CA GLY A 111 1.34 -2.73 0.14
C GLY A 111 2.24 -2.84 -1.09
N ALA A 112 1.67 -2.64 -2.27
CA ALA A 112 2.37 -2.78 -3.54
C ALA A 112 3.53 -1.79 -3.67
N GLY A 113 3.36 -0.59 -3.11
CA GLY A 113 4.40 0.43 -3.08
C GLY A 113 5.70 -0.06 -2.45
N LEU A 114 5.64 -0.81 -1.34
CA LEU A 114 6.83 -1.35 -0.68
C LEU A 114 7.56 -2.34 -1.58
N THR A 115 6.81 -3.27 -2.18
CA THR A 115 7.40 -4.28 -3.08
C THR A 115 8.02 -3.65 -4.34
N ALA A 116 7.39 -2.62 -4.89
CA ALA A 116 7.93 -1.85 -6.00
C ALA A 116 9.20 -1.09 -5.60
N GLY A 117 9.23 -0.49 -4.40
CA GLY A 117 10.41 0.17 -3.85
C GLY A 117 11.59 -0.77 -3.68
N LEU A 118 11.35 -1.98 -3.13
CA LEU A 118 12.36 -3.03 -3.01
C LEU A 118 12.91 -3.47 -4.37
N LYS A 119 12.04 -3.73 -5.34
CA LYS A 119 12.46 -4.13 -6.70
C LYS A 119 13.25 -3.04 -7.41
N LYS A 120 12.82 -1.77 -7.30
CA LYS A 120 13.55 -0.62 -7.87
C LYS A 120 14.95 -0.50 -7.29
N ALA A 121 15.13 -0.90 -6.04
CA ALA A 121 16.41 -0.97 -5.36
C ALA A 121 17.26 -2.21 -5.71
N GLY A 122 16.80 -3.08 -6.63
CA GLY A 122 17.49 -4.30 -7.03
C GLY A 122 17.24 -5.50 -6.13
N HIS A 123 16.28 -5.42 -5.20
CA HIS A 123 15.97 -6.49 -4.26
C HIS A 123 14.84 -7.39 -4.78
N ALA A 124 15.17 -8.65 -5.10
CA ALA A 124 14.18 -9.65 -5.50
C ALA A 124 13.41 -10.20 -4.28
N ILE A 125 12.09 -10.31 -4.42
CA ILE A 125 11.19 -10.87 -3.38
C ILE A 125 10.88 -12.36 -3.66
N ALA A 126 10.84 -12.74 -4.94
CA ALA A 126 10.55 -14.11 -5.33
C ALA A 126 11.52 -15.10 -4.67
N GLY A 127 10.96 -16.13 -4.03
CA GLY A 127 11.72 -17.17 -3.33
C GLY A 127 12.31 -16.77 -1.98
N LYS A 128 12.10 -15.53 -1.51
CA LYS A 128 12.61 -15.03 -0.23
C LYS A 128 11.71 -15.35 0.96
N ASN A 129 12.30 -15.49 2.14
CA ASN A 129 11.57 -15.54 3.40
C ASN A 129 11.44 -14.12 3.98
N VAL A 130 10.21 -13.75 4.31
CA VAL A 130 9.88 -12.42 4.84
C VAL A 130 9.42 -12.55 6.28
N PHE A 131 9.96 -11.72 7.16
CA PHE A 131 9.45 -11.48 8.50
C PHE A 131 8.82 -10.10 8.58
N MET A 132 7.59 -10.01 9.09
CA MET A 132 6.86 -8.74 9.18
C MET A 132 6.31 -8.52 10.58
N VAL A 133 6.49 -7.31 11.11
CA VAL A 133 5.86 -6.89 12.36
C VAL A 133 4.71 -5.95 12.03
N GLY A 134 3.51 -6.30 12.49
CA GLY A 134 2.27 -5.58 12.21
C GLY A 134 1.36 -6.29 11.21
N ALA A 135 0.12 -6.50 11.60
CA ALA A 135 -0.97 -7.11 10.85
C ALA A 135 -2.16 -6.14 10.65
N GLY A 136 -2.01 -4.86 11.00
CA GLY A 136 -2.98 -3.80 10.69
C GLY A 136 -3.14 -3.53 9.19
N GLY A 137 -3.75 -2.40 8.80
CA GLY A 137 -4.08 -2.10 7.39
C GLY A 137 -2.86 -2.10 6.44
N ALA A 138 -1.75 -1.49 6.86
CA ALA A 138 -0.50 -1.48 6.10
C ALA A 138 0.12 -2.89 6.03
N GLY A 139 0.30 -3.54 7.19
CA GLY A 139 0.85 -4.90 7.28
C GLY A 139 0.04 -5.92 6.49
N SER A 140 -1.28 -5.87 6.56
CA SER A 140 -2.17 -6.70 5.74
C SER A 140 -1.90 -6.54 4.24
N SER A 141 -1.83 -5.30 3.76
CA SER A 141 -1.60 -4.99 2.35
C SER A 141 -0.19 -5.41 1.90
N ILE A 142 0.82 -5.18 2.75
CA ILE A 142 2.21 -5.60 2.51
C ILE A 142 2.31 -7.12 2.45
N GLY A 143 1.72 -7.83 3.41
CA GLY A 143 1.75 -9.29 3.46
C GLY A 143 1.17 -9.93 2.21
N VAL A 144 0.02 -9.43 1.72
CA VAL A 144 -0.55 -9.85 0.43
C VAL A 144 0.42 -9.56 -0.72
N SER A 145 0.97 -8.35 -0.77
CA SER A 145 1.87 -7.94 -1.87
C SER A 145 3.16 -8.77 -1.90
N MET A 146 3.74 -9.10 -0.75
CA MET A 146 4.93 -9.97 -0.67
C MET A 146 4.66 -11.37 -1.22
N LEU A 147 3.50 -11.97 -0.85
CA LEU A 147 3.12 -13.31 -1.30
C LEU A 147 2.76 -13.34 -2.79
N GLU A 148 2.08 -12.29 -3.28
CA GLU A 148 1.79 -12.10 -4.70
C GLU A 148 3.07 -11.98 -5.53
N GLU A 149 4.09 -11.31 -4.99
CA GLU A 149 5.41 -11.17 -5.59
C GLU A 149 6.31 -12.40 -5.46
N GLY A 150 5.74 -13.52 -4.98
CA GLY A 150 6.38 -14.81 -4.98
C GLY A 150 7.27 -15.09 -3.77
N ALA A 151 7.11 -14.36 -2.66
CA ALA A 151 7.76 -14.73 -1.41
C ALA A 151 7.53 -16.23 -1.10
N ARG A 152 8.60 -16.91 -0.67
CA ARG A 152 8.56 -18.33 -0.32
C ARG A 152 7.74 -18.53 0.96
N ARG A 153 7.96 -17.68 1.94
CA ARG A 153 7.28 -17.69 3.24
C ARG A 153 7.10 -16.27 3.77
N LEU A 154 5.95 -16.02 4.37
CA LEU A 154 5.69 -14.85 5.20
C LEU A 154 5.47 -15.31 6.64
N THR A 155 6.39 -14.94 7.52
CA THR A 155 6.19 -15.03 8.96
C THR A 155 5.84 -13.64 9.48
N PHE A 156 4.84 -13.53 10.34
CA PHE A 156 4.50 -12.23 10.92
C PHE A 156 3.97 -12.35 12.34
N HIS A 157 3.94 -11.24 13.05
CA HIS A 157 3.20 -11.12 14.30
C HIS A 157 2.61 -9.71 14.46
N ASP A 158 1.62 -9.61 15.34
CA ASP A 158 1.06 -8.35 15.82
C ASP A 158 0.79 -8.48 17.32
N LEU A 159 0.85 -7.37 18.06
CA LEU A 159 0.49 -7.33 19.47
C LEU A 159 -1.04 -7.52 19.67
N ASP A 160 -1.83 -7.09 18.68
CA ASP A 160 -3.26 -7.34 18.62
C ASP A 160 -3.54 -8.71 18.00
N ALA A 161 -3.96 -9.65 18.85
CA ALA A 161 -4.29 -11.01 18.44
C ALA A 161 -5.44 -11.08 17.43
N SER A 162 -6.38 -10.12 17.45
CA SER A 162 -7.49 -10.07 16.49
C SER A 162 -6.97 -9.73 15.09
N ASN A 163 -6.11 -8.71 14.97
CA ASN A 163 -5.46 -8.36 13.71
C ASN A 163 -4.61 -9.52 13.20
N GLN A 164 -3.81 -10.13 14.08
CA GLN A 164 -2.93 -11.24 13.73
C GLN A 164 -3.72 -12.44 13.18
N ASN A 165 -4.74 -12.89 13.90
CA ASN A 165 -5.55 -14.05 13.52
C ASN A 165 -6.35 -13.78 12.24
N SER A 166 -6.95 -12.58 12.12
CA SER A 166 -7.69 -12.17 10.92
C SER A 166 -6.80 -12.16 9.67
N LEU A 167 -5.58 -11.64 9.77
CA LEU A 167 -4.63 -11.68 8.66
C LEU A 167 -4.18 -13.12 8.37
N PHE A 168 -3.90 -13.92 9.39
CA PHE A 168 -3.46 -15.29 9.23
C PHE A 168 -4.50 -16.14 8.50
N ASP A 169 -5.77 -16.08 8.90
CA ASP A 169 -6.85 -16.84 8.28
C ASP A 169 -7.01 -16.47 6.81
N ARG A 170 -6.99 -15.17 6.53
CA ARG A 170 -7.09 -14.63 5.18
C ARG A 170 -5.94 -15.08 4.28
N LEU A 171 -4.70 -14.91 4.74
CA LEU A 171 -3.53 -15.25 3.93
C LEU A 171 -3.32 -16.77 3.82
N SER A 172 -3.60 -17.55 4.86
CA SER A 172 -3.49 -19.01 4.82
C SER A 172 -4.48 -19.63 3.85
N LYS A 173 -5.67 -19.05 3.71
CA LYS A 173 -6.65 -19.45 2.69
C LYS A 173 -6.20 -19.09 1.27
N ALA A 174 -5.66 -17.89 1.08
CA ALA A 174 -5.22 -17.41 -0.23
C ALA A 174 -3.89 -18.02 -0.70
N TYR A 175 -2.99 -18.33 0.25
CA TYR A 175 -1.63 -18.81 0.02
C TYR A 175 -1.29 -20.00 0.95
N PRO A 176 -1.90 -21.18 0.74
CA PRO A 176 -1.74 -22.33 1.62
C PRO A 176 -0.27 -22.73 1.81
N GLY A 177 0.14 -22.95 3.06
CA GLY A 177 1.48 -23.42 3.43
C GLY A 177 2.60 -22.37 3.33
N LYS A 178 2.28 -21.11 3.02
CA LYS A 178 3.26 -20.02 2.90
C LYS A 178 3.31 -19.07 4.08
N VAL A 179 2.44 -19.25 5.08
CA VAL A 179 2.20 -18.26 6.12
C VAL A 179 2.36 -18.89 7.50
N SER A 180 3.05 -18.19 8.39
CA SER A 180 3.25 -18.60 9.79
C SER A 180 3.22 -17.40 10.73
N ILE A 181 2.96 -17.65 12.01
CA ILE A 181 3.05 -16.66 13.08
C ILE A 181 4.26 -17.00 13.93
N ASP A 182 5.13 -16.00 14.16
CA ASP A 182 6.24 -16.09 15.10
C ASP A 182 6.62 -14.68 15.57
N THR A 183 7.03 -14.56 16.83
CA THR A 183 7.53 -13.30 17.40
C THR A 183 9.03 -13.12 17.15
N ALA A 184 9.78 -14.20 16.91
CA ALA A 184 11.19 -14.15 16.59
C ALA A 184 11.42 -14.10 15.07
N VAL A 185 12.48 -13.40 14.65
CA VAL A 185 12.93 -13.41 13.25
C VAL A 185 13.48 -14.81 12.94
N PRO A 186 12.94 -15.52 11.93
CA PRO A 186 13.48 -16.81 11.53
C PRO A 186 14.94 -16.70 11.08
N ARG A 187 15.76 -17.71 11.39
CA ARG A 187 17.20 -17.70 11.04
C ARG A 187 17.46 -17.62 9.54
N ASP A 188 16.54 -18.14 8.74
CA ASP A 188 16.59 -18.14 7.28
C ASP A 188 15.83 -16.96 6.66
N CYS A 189 15.54 -15.90 7.44
CA CYS A 189 14.90 -14.69 6.95
C CYS A 189 15.83 -13.92 6.00
N ASP A 190 15.25 -13.37 4.93
CA ASP A 190 15.92 -12.53 3.95
C ASP A 190 15.47 -11.06 4.04
N ILE A 191 14.21 -10.82 4.39
CA ILE A 191 13.59 -9.48 4.41
C ILE A 191 12.82 -9.30 5.70
N VAL A 192 13.16 -8.26 6.46
CA VAL A 192 12.45 -7.84 7.68
C VAL A 192 11.68 -6.56 7.37
N VAL A 193 10.40 -6.52 7.74
CA VAL A 193 9.54 -5.35 7.53
C VAL A 193 8.89 -4.92 8.84
N ASN A 194 9.12 -3.66 9.24
CA ASN A 194 8.26 -2.99 10.21
C ASN A 194 7.07 -2.36 9.47
N ALA A 195 5.88 -2.88 9.73
CA ALA A 195 4.60 -2.35 9.23
C ALA A 195 3.73 -1.75 10.35
N THR A 196 4.35 -1.41 11.50
CA THR A 196 3.70 -0.77 12.65
C THR A 196 4.06 0.72 12.75
N SER A 197 3.51 1.39 13.77
CA SER A 197 3.94 2.75 14.15
C SER A 197 5.12 2.77 15.14
N ALA A 198 5.69 1.61 15.52
CA ALA A 198 6.80 1.56 16.47
C ALA A 198 8.05 2.17 15.83
N GLY A 199 8.53 3.27 16.41
CA GLY A 199 9.64 4.07 15.88
C GLY A 199 9.20 5.44 15.34
N LEU A 200 7.89 5.73 15.38
CA LEU A 200 7.35 7.03 15.00
C LEU A 200 7.61 8.09 16.08
N ARG A 201 7.63 7.68 17.36
CA ARG A 201 7.91 8.57 18.49
C ARG A 201 9.23 8.21 19.16
N ASP A 202 9.90 9.23 19.67
CA ASP A 202 11.06 9.05 20.54
C ASP A 202 10.67 8.18 21.74
N GLY A 203 11.48 7.15 21.99
CA GLY A 203 11.26 6.19 23.08
C GLY A 203 10.38 4.98 22.72
N ASP A 204 9.78 4.92 21.53
CA ASP A 204 9.07 3.71 21.09
C ASP A 204 9.98 2.47 21.14
N PRO A 205 9.43 1.28 21.45
CA PRO A 205 10.20 0.04 21.41
C PRO A 205 10.65 -0.26 19.97
N LEU A 206 11.76 -0.97 19.84
CA LEU A 206 12.14 -1.50 18.53
C LEU A 206 11.17 -2.64 18.17
N PRO A 207 10.60 -2.65 16.95
CA PRO A 207 9.70 -3.71 16.51
C PRO A 207 10.43 -5.05 16.34
N VAL A 208 11.76 -5.01 16.15
CA VAL A 208 12.63 -6.17 16.00
C VAL A 208 13.88 -5.94 16.83
N ASP A 209 14.32 -6.95 17.57
CA ASP A 209 15.60 -6.94 18.26
C ASP A 209 16.76 -6.96 17.23
N PRO A 210 17.64 -5.93 17.20
CA PRO A 210 18.76 -5.89 16.28
C PRO A 210 19.69 -7.11 16.38
N ALA A 211 19.76 -7.78 17.53
CA ALA A 211 20.57 -9.00 17.68
C ALA A 211 20.09 -10.18 16.81
N GLN A 212 18.87 -10.11 16.28
CA GLN A 212 18.30 -11.11 15.37
C GLN A 212 18.54 -10.76 13.88
N LEU A 213 19.13 -9.61 13.58
CA LEU A 213 19.45 -9.19 12.23
C LEU A 213 20.82 -9.71 11.80
N ALA A 214 20.99 -9.92 10.49
CA ALA A 214 22.24 -10.34 9.88
C ALA A 214 22.55 -9.52 8.62
N PRO A 215 23.83 -9.32 8.25
CA PRO A 215 24.22 -8.43 7.15
C PRO A 215 23.57 -8.75 5.78
N HIS A 216 23.18 -10.00 5.53
CA HIS A 216 22.52 -10.39 4.28
C HIS A 216 21.05 -9.95 4.19
N MET A 217 20.45 -9.56 5.32
CA MET A 217 19.04 -9.18 5.38
C MET A 217 18.81 -7.79 4.81
N ILE A 218 17.61 -7.60 4.26
CA ILE A 218 17.06 -6.29 3.92
C ILE A 218 16.08 -5.90 5.02
N VAL A 219 16.24 -4.70 5.59
CA VAL A 219 15.33 -4.18 6.62
C VAL A 219 14.55 -3.00 6.05
N ALA A 220 13.23 -3.12 6.03
CA ALA A 220 12.33 -2.08 5.57
C ALA A 220 11.43 -1.56 6.70
N ASP A 221 11.10 -0.27 6.63
CA ASP A 221 10.22 0.39 7.59
C ASP A 221 9.18 1.23 6.83
N VAL A 222 7.90 1.13 7.20
CA VAL A 222 6.82 1.89 6.54
C VAL A 222 6.79 3.37 6.97
N ILE A 223 7.52 3.73 8.03
CA ILE A 223 7.57 5.09 8.54
C ILE A 223 8.31 6.00 7.54
N THR A 224 7.67 7.11 7.17
CA THR A 224 8.18 8.13 6.23
C THR A 224 8.81 9.33 6.92
N ASP A 225 8.54 9.52 8.21
CA ASP A 225 9.10 10.59 9.05
C ASP A 225 8.98 10.12 10.52
N PRO A 226 10.07 10.00 11.30
CA PRO A 226 11.45 10.35 10.96
C PRO A 226 12.13 9.35 10.02
N VAL A 227 13.12 9.83 9.26
CA VAL A 227 14.01 9.00 8.42
C VAL A 227 15.48 9.40 8.66
N PRO A 228 16.38 8.45 9.02
CA PRO A 228 16.10 7.04 9.27
C PRO A 228 15.41 6.81 10.63
N THR A 229 14.60 5.76 10.74
CA THR A 229 14.08 5.30 12.04
C THR A 229 15.21 4.66 12.88
N ARG A 230 14.95 4.43 14.17
CA ARG A 230 15.89 3.70 15.04
C ARG A 230 16.16 2.29 14.53
N LEU A 231 15.13 1.58 14.05
CA LEU A 231 15.30 0.25 13.46
C LEU A 231 16.27 0.27 12.28
N LEU A 232 16.06 1.19 11.32
CA LEU A 232 16.92 1.29 10.15
C LEU A 232 18.35 1.71 10.53
N SER A 233 18.49 2.57 11.54
CA SER A 233 19.80 2.98 12.05
C SER A 233 20.58 1.81 12.66
N GLU A 234 19.93 0.96 13.46
CA GLU A 234 20.58 -0.24 14.02
C GLU A 234 20.86 -1.29 12.95
N ALA A 235 19.94 -1.50 12.01
CA ALA A 235 20.14 -2.43 10.90
C ALA A 235 21.34 -2.03 10.02
N ALA A 236 21.51 -0.74 9.74
CA ALA A 236 22.64 -0.22 8.98
C ALA A 236 23.99 -0.45 9.69
N LYS A 237 24.05 -0.32 11.02
CA LYS A 237 25.27 -0.62 11.81
C LYS A 237 25.68 -2.09 11.70
N ILE A 238 24.71 -2.99 11.55
CA ILE A 238 24.92 -4.44 11.35
C ILE A 238 25.36 -4.74 9.90
N GLY A 239 25.19 -3.79 8.97
CA GLY A 239 25.51 -3.96 7.55
C GLY A 239 24.33 -4.41 6.69
N CYS A 240 23.10 -4.36 7.22
CA CYS A 240 21.91 -4.67 6.43
C CYS A 240 21.66 -3.58 5.37
N ALA A 241 21.09 -3.97 4.23
CA ALA A 241 20.50 -2.99 3.32
C ALA A 241 19.19 -2.45 3.92
N THR A 242 18.99 -1.14 3.90
CA THR A 242 17.82 -0.49 4.52
C THR A 242 16.90 0.19 3.50
N ARG A 243 15.59 0.22 3.80
CA ARG A 243 14.57 0.93 3.02
C ARG A 243 13.56 1.61 3.95
N ASP A 244 13.48 2.92 3.88
CA ASP A 244 12.46 3.70 4.59
C ASP A 244 11.12 3.79 3.82
N GLY A 245 10.12 4.37 4.47
CA GLY A 245 8.77 4.49 3.94
C GLY A 245 8.66 5.39 2.71
N THR A 246 9.65 6.25 2.44
CA THR A 246 9.62 7.13 1.25
C THR A 246 9.74 6.31 -0.03
N HIS A 247 10.48 5.20 0.01
CA HIS A 247 10.59 4.27 -1.11
C HIS A 247 9.26 3.55 -1.41
N MET A 248 8.53 3.19 -0.35
CA MET A 248 7.18 2.62 -0.47
C MET A 248 6.22 3.64 -1.08
N LEU A 249 6.28 4.89 -0.62
CA LEU A 249 5.44 5.98 -1.12
C LEU A 249 5.70 6.26 -2.60
N ASP A 250 6.96 6.36 -3.01
CA ASP A 250 7.37 6.54 -4.40
C ASP A 250 6.85 5.40 -5.30
N GLY A 251 7.00 4.16 -4.83
CA GLY A 251 6.49 2.98 -5.51
C GLY A 251 4.98 3.02 -5.66
N GLN A 252 4.26 3.39 -4.60
CA GLN A 252 2.80 3.50 -4.61
C GLN A 252 2.33 4.59 -5.58
N ILE A 253 2.96 5.77 -5.58
CA ILE A 253 2.63 6.87 -6.49
C ILE A 253 2.80 6.44 -7.95
N ALA A 254 3.90 5.73 -8.27
CA ALA A 254 4.15 5.24 -9.61
C ALA A 254 3.08 4.23 -10.07
N LEU A 255 2.70 3.30 -9.19
CA LEU A 255 1.67 2.30 -9.48
C LEU A 255 0.28 2.91 -9.62
N LEU A 256 -0.08 3.84 -8.73
CA LEU A 256 -1.34 4.58 -8.81
C LEU A 256 -1.41 5.39 -10.11
N PHE A 257 -0.34 6.11 -10.46
CA PHE A 257 -0.28 6.86 -11.72
C PHE A 257 -0.49 5.96 -12.93
N SER A 258 0.21 4.82 -13.00
CA SER A 258 0.01 3.85 -14.07
C SER A 258 -1.42 3.33 -14.08
N PHE A 259 -1.95 2.90 -12.93
CA PHE A 259 -3.31 2.40 -12.83
C PHE A 259 -4.30 3.42 -13.35
N MET A 260 -4.29 4.65 -12.84
CA MET A 260 -5.23 5.71 -13.22
C MET A 260 -5.19 6.06 -14.71
N THR A 261 -4.02 6.00 -15.36
CA THR A 261 -3.83 6.48 -16.73
C THR A 261 -3.85 5.39 -17.80
N SER A 262 -3.80 4.11 -17.43
CA SER A 262 -3.83 2.98 -18.40
C SER A 262 -5.25 2.57 -18.87
N GLY A 263 -6.28 3.38 -18.62
CA GLY A 263 -7.70 3.05 -18.87
C GLY A 263 -8.28 3.62 -20.18
N HIS A 264 -7.45 4.19 -21.05
CA HIS A 264 -7.87 4.91 -22.26
C HIS A 264 -7.18 4.31 -23.49
#